data_AF-A0A2V5HJJ4-F1
#
_entry.id   AF-A0A2V5HJJ4-F1
#
_cell.length_a   1.000
_cell.length_b   1.000
_cell.length_c   1.000
_cell.angle_alpha   90.00
_cell.angle_beta   90.00
_cell.angle_gamma   90.00
#
_symmetry.space_group_name_H-M   'P 1'
#
loop_
_entity.id
_entity.type
_entity.pdbx_description
1 polymer ?
#
loop_
_entity_poly.entity_id
_entity_poly.type
_entity_poly.pdbx_seq_one_letter_code
_entity_poly.pdbx_strand_id
1 'polypeptide(L)'
;MSVTDLLIHIIDPEVSGKHLALASSYFKNMLRRTWKETTSHLATGPMEIAAEGWDLEALLIVLQVLHCQNSQIPRKLSLETIAKIAVVADYYQCKEALGFFSQTWLDSLDQEPPSTYCRDLLLWIWISWFFGRQNSLGLPIPGAIIGLINEKRTTAIANILQQLHSKLDRLLRSTSCTFECSSMMYGALSTRLHSSGLLYPRPVAPFLGISHEKLVQQVLSFEPPKWWSAPTMYDNRPHGCSWSSFKPLVGNANTVISGLDLSKMGTLCTKNKTDTLVAS
;
A
#
# COMPACT_ATOMS: atom_id res chain seq x y z
N MET A 1 -41.26 10.85 4.09
CA MET A 1 -40.81 11.14 2.72
C MET A 1 -39.81 10.06 2.39
N SER A 2 -40.24 9.05 1.64
CA SER A 2 -39.34 7.98 1.21
C SER A 2 -38.33 8.54 0.21
N VAL A 3 -37.20 7.85 0.04
CA VAL A 3 -36.26 8.15 -1.05
C VAL A 3 -36.98 8.09 -2.41
N THR A 4 -38.01 7.26 -2.52
CA THR A 4 -38.88 7.17 -3.71
C THR A 4 -39.69 8.46 -3.91
N ASP A 5 -40.27 9.08 -2.88
CA ASP A 5 -40.95 10.38 -2.99
C ASP A 5 -40.00 11.50 -3.47
N LEU A 6 -38.74 11.44 -3.03
CA LEU A 6 -37.69 12.39 -3.40
C LEU A 6 -37.22 12.22 -4.85
N LEU A 7 -37.20 10.99 -5.36
CA LEU A 7 -36.94 10.67 -6.77
C LEU A 7 -38.12 11.05 -7.67
N ILE A 8 -39.37 10.91 -7.18
CA ILE A 8 -40.59 11.19 -7.94
C ILE A 8 -40.82 12.70 -8.12
N HIS A 9 -40.53 13.52 -7.10
CA HIS A 9 -40.85 14.96 -7.15
C HIS A 9 -39.81 15.85 -7.84
N ILE A 10 -38.62 15.35 -8.16
CA ILE A 10 -37.52 16.19 -8.68
C ILE A 10 -37.38 16.10 -10.21
N ILE A 11 -38.06 15.18 -10.89
CA ILE A 11 -37.53 14.63 -12.15
C ILE A 11 -38.61 14.45 -13.24
N ASP A 12 -38.40 15.10 -14.39
CA ASP A 12 -38.95 14.66 -15.67
C ASP A 12 -38.19 13.38 -16.11
N PRO A 13 -38.87 12.22 -16.26
CA PRO A 13 -38.23 10.92 -16.45
C PRO A 13 -37.32 10.84 -17.68
N GLU A 14 -37.57 11.61 -18.74
CA GLU A 14 -36.69 11.63 -19.92
C GLU A 14 -35.39 12.40 -19.71
N VAL A 15 -35.46 13.56 -19.05
CA VAL A 15 -34.31 14.45 -18.84
C VAL A 15 -33.40 13.90 -17.75
N SER A 16 -33.99 13.36 -16.69
CA SER A 16 -33.26 12.77 -15.56
C SER A 16 -32.55 11.47 -15.91
N GLY A 17 -33.20 10.59 -16.68
CA GLY A 17 -32.61 9.32 -17.09
C GLY A 17 -31.32 9.50 -17.90
N LYS A 18 -31.26 10.53 -18.76
CA LYS A 18 -30.07 10.85 -19.56
C LYS A 18 -28.89 11.32 -18.70
N HIS A 19 -29.13 12.19 -17.72
CA HIS A 19 -28.08 12.67 -16.80
C HIS A 19 -27.55 11.52 -15.92
N LEU A 20 -28.44 10.71 -15.35
CA LEU A 20 -28.07 9.54 -14.56
C LEU A 20 -27.27 8.52 -15.38
N ALA A 21 -27.71 8.19 -16.59
CA ALA A 21 -27.00 7.26 -17.48
C ALA A 21 -25.65 7.79 -17.97
N LEU A 22 -25.48 9.12 -18.06
CA LEU A 22 -24.21 9.73 -18.42
C LEU A 22 -23.21 9.65 -17.28
N ALA A 23 -23.65 9.92 -16.06
CA ALA A 23 -22.80 10.05 -14.87
C ALA A 23 -22.60 8.73 -14.10
N SER A 24 -23.37 7.69 -14.38
CA SER A 24 -23.32 6.39 -13.70
C SER A 24 -23.49 5.23 -14.67
N SER A 25 -22.54 4.29 -14.67
CA SER A 25 -22.66 3.04 -15.42
C SER A 25 -23.76 2.12 -14.86
N TYR A 26 -24.00 2.16 -13.55
CA TYR A 26 -25.11 1.44 -12.92
C TYR A 26 -26.45 1.90 -13.51
N PHE A 27 -26.74 3.21 -13.46
CA PHE A 27 -27.99 3.75 -13.96
C PHE A 27 -28.11 3.59 -15.48
N LYS A 28 -27.01 3.72 -16.23
CA LYS A 28 -26.98 3.43 -17.67
C LYS A 28 -27.41 2.00 -17.98
N ASN A 29 -26.91 1.02 -17.24
CA ASN A 29 -27.25 -0.39 -17.44
C ASN A 29 -28.67 -0.70 -16.98
N MET A 30 -29.12 -0.11 -15.87
CA MET A 30 -30.48 -0.22 -15.37
C MET A 30 -31.49 0.30 -16.39
N LEU A 31 -31.32 1.55 -16.84
CA LEU A 31 -32.21 2.19 -17.82
C LEU A 31 -32.21 1.47 -19.17
N ARG A 32 -31.06 0.95 -19.62
CA ARG A 32 -30.99 0.11 -20.84
C ARG A 32 -31.82 -1.17 -20.74
N ARG A 33 -31.88 -1.80 -19.56
CA ARG A 33 -32.70 -3.01 -19.34
C ARG A 33 -34.17 -2.65 -19.26
N THR A 34 -34.52 -1.61 -18.49
CA THR A 34 -35.89 -1.17 -18.36
C THR A 34 -36.47 -0.75 -19.70
N TRP A 35 -35.73 -0.02 -20.55
CA TRP A 35 -36.19 0.37 -21.89
C TRP A 35 -36.43 -0.82 -22.82
N LYS A 36 -35.71 -1.94 -22.66
CA LYS A 36 -35.98 -3.18 -23.40
C LYS A 36 -37.23 -3.90 -22.89
N GLU A 37 -37.57 -3.74 -21.63
CA GLU A 37 -38.77 -4.34 -21.01
C GLU A 37 -40.04 -3.49 -21.26
N THR A 38 -39.93 -2.15 -21.21
CA THR A 38 -41.06 -1.20 -21.40
C THR A 38 -41.39 -0.87 -22.86
N THR A 39 -40.58 -1.29 -23.83
CA THR A 39 -40.95 -1.12 -25.26
C THR A 39 -42.18 -1.93 -25.68
N SER A 40 -42.70 -2.81 -24.80
CA SER A 40 -43.99 -3.49 -24.99
C SER A 40 -45.21 -2.74 -24.40
N HIS A 41 -45.01 -1.86 -23.41
CA HIS A 41 -46.08 -1.05 -22.82
C HIS A 41 -45.49 0.26 -22.27
N LEU A 42 -45.84 1.39 -22.90
CA LEU A 42 -45.47 2.75 -22.48
C LEU A 42 -45.95 3.03 -21.05
N ALA A 43 -45.10 2.81 -20.06
CA ALA A 43 -45.31 3.27 -18.69
C ALA A 43 -44.80 4.71 -18.57
N THR A 44 -45.69 5.67 -18.86
CA THR A 44 -45.48 7.12 -18.64
C THR A 44 -45.62 7.46 -17.15
N GLY A 45 -44.89 6.74 -16.29
CA GLY A 45 -44.92 6.90 -14.83
C GLY A 45 -43.52 7.06 -14.26
N PRO A 46 -43.36 7.75 -13.12
CA PRO A 46 -42.07 7.90 -12.47
C PRO A 46 -41.52 6.52 -12.05
N MET A 47 -40.25 6.29 -12.34
CA MET A 47 -39.58 5.02 -12.07
C MET A 47 -39.15 4.96 -10.62
N GLU A 48 -39.76 4.06 -9.85
CA GLU A 48 -39.38 3.82 -8.46
C GLU A 48 -38.13 2.96 -8.38
N ILE A 49 -37.03 3.55 -7.89
CA ILE A 49 -35.81 2.83 -7.57
C ILE A 49 -35.86 2.53 -6.08
N ALA A 50 -35.90 1.24 -5.72
CA ALA A 50 -35.80 0.82 -4.33
C ALA A 50 -34.43 1.20 -3.77
N ALA A 51 -34.42 2.13 -2.84
CA ALA A 51 -33.21 2.64 -2.17
C ALA A 51 -33.32 2.42 -0.66
N GLU A 52 -33.56 1.18 -0.26
CA GLU A 52 -33.61 0.78 1.14
C GLU A 52 -32.20 0.59 1.70
N GLY A 53 -31.96 1.05 2.93
CA GLY A 53 -30.70 0.85 3.65
C GLY A 53 -29.63 1.93 3.43
N TRP A 54 -29.88 2.93 2.58
CA TRP A 54 -28.98 4.06 2.40
C TRP A 54 -29.19 5.15 3.47
N ASP A 55 -28.10 5.82 3.83
CA ASP A 55 -28.17 7.08 4.56
C ASP A 55 -28.82 8.15 3.64
N LEU A 56 -29.92 8.73 4.12
CA LEU A 56 -30.76 9.63 3.31
C LEU A 56 -30.00 10.88 2.86
N GLU A 57 -29.17 11.45 3.74
CA GLU A 57 -28.40 12.66 3.44
C GLU A 57 -27.34 12.37 2.37
N ALA A 58 -26.56 11.30 2.56
CA ALA A 58 -25.53 10.91 1.60
C ALA A 58 -26.11 10.60 0.22
N LEU A 59 -27.23 9.86 0.18
CA LEU A 59 -27.89 9.52 -1.08
C LEU A 59 -28.45 10.78 -1.78
N LEU A 60 -29.06 11.69 -1.03
CA LEU A 60 -29.57 12.94 -1.57
C LEU A 60 -28.46 13.77 -2.21
N ILE A 61 -27.31 13.91 -1.54
CA ILE A 61 -26.17 14.66 -2.08
C ILE A 61 -25.68 14.04 -3.39
N VAL A 62 -25.55 12.70 -3.45
CA VAL A 62 -25.14 12.03 -4.69
C VAL A 62 -26.15 12.29 -5.81
N LEU A 63 -27.45 12.16 -5.55
CA LEU A 63 -28.47 12.45 -6.56
C LEU A 63 -28.42 13.92 -7.03
N GLN A 64 -28.27 14.88 -6.11
CA GLN A 64 -28.13 16.30 -6.45
C GLN A 64 -26.92 16.56 -7.35
N VAL A 65 -25.79 15.90 -7.10
CA VAL A 65 -24.60 15.95 -7.96
C VAL A 65 -24.92 15.42 -9.36
N LEU A 66 -25.55 14.24 -9.46
CA LEU A 66 -25.89 13.64 -10.75
C LEU A 66 -26.93 14.46 -11.54
N HIS A 67 -27.75 15.25 -10.84
CA HIS A 67 -28.71 16.18 -11.42
C HIS A 67 -28.16 17.59 -11.65
N CYS A 68 -26.86 17.82 -11.42
CA CYS A 68 -26.22 19.13 -11.57
C CYS A 68 -26.85 20.25 -10.73
N GLN A 69 -27.46 19.90 -9.58
CA GLN A 69 -28.08 20.86 -8.66
C GLN A 69 -27.03 21.49 -7.73
N ASN A 70 -25.99 22.07 -8.33
CA ASN A 70 -24.77 22.45 -7.64
C ASN A 70 -24.97 23.47 -6.50
N SER A 71 -26.01 24.31 -6.60
CA SER A 71 -26.37 25.29 -5.57
C SER A 71 -26.87 24.66 -4.26
N GLN A 72 -27.36 23.43 -4.32
CA GLN A 72 -27.89 22.70 -3.16
C GLN A 72 -26.85 21.84 -2.45
N ILE A 73 -25.66 21.68 -3.04
CA ILE A 73 -24.62 20.82 -2.51
C ILE A 73 -23.90 21.53 -1.36
N PRO A 74 -23.88 20.95 -0.14
CA PRO A 74 -23.15 21.52 0.98
C PRO A 74 -21.66 21.60 0.70
N ARG A 75 -21.02 22.72 1.08
CA ARG A 75 -19.56 22.88 0.96
C ARG A 75 -18.79 22.31 2.16
N LYS A 76 -19.44 22.13 3.30
CA LYS A 76 -18.87 21.58 4.52
C LYS A 76 -19.63 20.32 4.88
N LEU A 77 -18.90 19.23 5.11
CA LEU A 77 -19.46 17.93 5.48
C LEU A 77 -18.62 17.29 6.58
N SER A 78 -19.25 16.45 7.39
CA SER A 78 -18.53 15.65 8.38
C SER A 78 -17.75 14.52 7.71
N LEU A 79 -16.70 14.01 8.38
CA LEU A 79 -15.94 12.84 7.93
C LEU A 79 -16.88 11.64 7.66
N GLU A 80 -17.84 11.42 8.54
CA GLU A 80 -18.82 10.33 8.39
C GLU A 80 -19.71 10.51 7.17
N THR A 81 -20.21 11.72 6.91
CA THR A 81 -21.06 12.01 5.74
C THR A 81 -20.28 11.82 4.43
N ILE A 82 -19.02 12.29 4.36
CA ILE A 82 -18.15 12.09 3.20
C ILE A 82 -17.91 10.60 2.94
N ALA A 83 -17.66 9.82 4.00
CA ALA A 83 -17.49 8.37 3.88
C ALA A 83 -18.75 7.68 3.33
N LYS A 84 -19.93 8.05 3.83
CA LYS A 84 -21.22 7.51 3.36
C LYS A 84 -21.49 7.88 1.90
N ILE A 85 -21.21 9.12 1.48
CA ILE A 85 -21.29 9.55 0.08
C ILE A 85 -20.39 8.67 -0.80
N ALA A 86 -19.16 8.40 -0.36
CA ALA A 86 -18.25 7.51 -1.07
C ALA A 86 -18.82 6.09 -1.21
N VAL A 87 -19.46 5.51 -0.19
CA VAL A 87 -20.12 4.19 -0.29
C VAL A 87 -21.25 4.21 -1.31
N VAL A 88 -22.12 5.22 -1.26
CA VAL A 88 -23.23 5.38 -2.22
C VAL A 88 -22.69 5.49 -3.64
N ALA A 89 -21.68 6.33 -3.87
CA ALA A 89 -21.15 6.57 -5.20
C ALA A 89 -20.31 5.42 -5.75
N ASP A 90 -19.68 4.63 -4.88
CA ASP A 90 -19.04 3.37 -5.27
C ASP A 90 -20.09 2.36 -5.75
N TYR A 91 -21.17 2.19 -4.99
CA TYR A 91 -22.27 1.29 -5.34
C TYR A 91 -22.93 1.67 -6.68
N TYR A 92 -23.30 2.95 -6.82
CA TYR A 92 -23.90 3.46 -8.06
C TYR A 92 -22.88 3.76 -9.15
N GLN A 93 -21.59 3.47 -8.95
CA GLN A 93 -20.53 3.63 -9.94
C GLN A 93 -20.52 5.03 -10.58
N CYS A 94 -20.47 6.07 -9.74
CA CYS A 94 -20.54 7.48 -10.18
C CYS A 94 -19.46 8.35 -9.52
N LYS A 95 -18.30 7.77 -9.24
CA LYS A 95 -17.15 8.44 -8.60
C LYS A 95 -16.72 9.70 -9.36
N GLU A 96 -16.69 9.65 -10.67
CA GLU A 96 -16.24 10.73 -11.55
C GLU A 96 -17.09 12.00 -11.39
N ALA A 97 -18.40 11.84 -11.18
CA ALA A 97 -19.33 12.96 -10.98
C ALA A 97 -19.03 13.74 -9.68
N LEU A 98 -18.46 13.08 -8.67
CA LEU A 98 -18.10 13.69 -7.40
C LEU A 98 -16.74 14.41 -7.43
N GLY A 99 -15.92 14.21 -8.46
CA GLY A 99 -14.53 14.67 -8.47
C GLY A 99 -14.36 16.19 -8.30
N PHE A 100 -15.35 16.99 -8.72
CA PHE A 100 -15.33 18.44 -8.53
C PHE A 100 -15.56 18.85 -7.07
N PHE A 101 -16.41 18.13 -6.35
CA PHE A 101 -16.82 18.48 -4.98
C PHE A 101 -15.89 17.86 -3.92
N SER A 102 -15.28 16.72 -4.24
CA SER A 102 -14.50 15.93 -3.28
C SER A 102 -13.40 16.76 -2.61
N GLN A 103 -12.64 17.56 -3.37
CA GLN A 103 -11.58 18.38 -2.78
C GLN A 103 -12.13 19.43 -1.81
N THR A 104 -13.26 20.06 -2.15
CA THR A 104 -13.91 21.06 -1.29
C THR A 104 -14.35 20.44 0.04
N TRP A 105 -14.90 19.23 0.01
CA TRP A 105 -15.31 18.52 1.21
C TRP A 105 -14.11 18.09 2.06
N LEU A 106 -13.06 17.56 1.43
CA LEU A 106 -11.83 17.15 2.13
C LEU A 106 -11.12 18.33 2.77
N ASP A 107 -11.03 19.47 2.08
CA ASP A 107 -10.42 20.70 2.62
C ASP A 107 -11.25 21.32 3.75
N SER A 108 -12.55 21.00 3.84
CA SER A 108 -13.43 21.46 4.91
C SER A 108 -13.31 20.67 6.21
N LEU A 109 -12.60 19.53 6.21
CA LEU A 109 -12.36 18.74 7.40
C LEU A 109 -11.31 19.47 8.27
N ASP A 110 -11.76 20.13 9.33
CA ASP A 110 -10.90 20.81 10.32
C ASP A 110 -10.07 19.84 11.20
N GLN A 111 -9.91 18.58 10.79
CA GLN A 111 -9.32 17.50 11.58
C GLN A 111 -8.20 16.81 10.81
N GLU A 112 -7.08 16.56 11.49
CA GLU A 112 -6.03 15.68 10.95
C GLU A 112 -6.38 14.20 11.16
N PRO A 113 -5.89 13.29 10.29
CA PRO A 113 -6.11 11.86 10.47
C PRO A 113 -5.48 11.37 11.80
N PRO A 114 -6.19 10.50 12.56
CA PRO A 114 -5.67 9.95 13.81
C PRO A 114 -4.37 9.16 13.64
N SER A 115 -3.46 9.26 14.61
CA SER A 115 -2.19 8.52 14.61
C SER A 115 -2.30 7.11 15.22
N THR A 116 -3.43 6.78 15.84
CA THR A 116 -3.72 5.49 16.45
C THR A 116 -4.93 4.82 15.80
N TYR A 117 -5.02 3.50 15.90
CA TYR A 117 -6.13 2.74 15.33
C TYR A 117 -7.47 3.10 15.99
N CYS A 118 -8.42 3.58 15.18
CA CYS A 118 -9.78 3.91 15.61
C CYS A 118 -10.75 3.90 14.42
N ARG A 119 -12.05 4.07 14.68
CA ARG A 119 -13.10 4.15 13.65
C ARG A 119 -12.82 5.28 12.64
N ASP A 120 -12.43 6.45 13.11
CA ASP A 120 -12.20 7.61 12.24
C ASP A 120 -11.01 7.38 11.31
N LEU A 121 -9.96 6.70 11.78
CA LEU A 121 -8.85 6.30 10.91
C LEU A 121 -9.33 5.39 9.76
N LEU A 122 -10.24 4.45 10.02
CA LEU A 122 -10.82 3.62 8.96
C LEU A 122 -11.62 4.44 7.95
N LEU A 123 -12.37 5.45 8.41
CA LEU A 123 -13.09 6.38 7.52
C LEU A 123 -12.11 7.20 6.67
N TRP A 124 -11.04 7.73 7.27
CA TRP A 124 -9.98 8.44 6.55
C TRP A 124 -9.32 7.56 5.48
N ILE A 125 -9.04 6.30 5.79
CA ILE A 125 -8.49 5.34 4.82
C ILE A 125 -9.47 5.08 3.69
N TRP A 126 -10.75 4.83 4.01
CA TRP A 126 -11.80 4.60 3.01
C TRP A 126 -11.98 5.80 2.06
N ILE A 127 -12.09 7.00 2.61
CA ILE A 127 -12.23 8.25 1.85
C ILE A 127 -10.99 8.48 0.97
N SER A 128 -9.80 8.28 1.54
CA SER A 128 -8.54 8.41 0.79
C SER A 128 -8.45 7.38 -0.35
N TRP A 129 -8.92 6.16 -0.13
CA TRP A 129 -9.02 5.13 -1.18
C TRP A 129 -10.00 5.51 -2.27
N PHE A 130 -11.20 5.93 -1.89
CA PHE A 130 -12.25 6.25 -2.83
C PHE A 130 -11.94 7.50 -3.65
N PHE A 131 -11.52 8.60 -3.03
CA PHE A 131 -11.25 9.87 -3.73
C PHE A 131 -9.79 10.03 -4.18
N GLY A 132 -8.85 9.26 -3.63
CA GLY A 132 -7.43 9.37 -3.98
C GLY A 132 -7.11 8.84 -5.37
N ARG A 133 -5.97 9.31 -5.91
CA ARG A 133 -5.34 8.67 -7.09
C ARG A 133 -4.78 7.33 -6.64
N GLN A 134 -5.46 6.25 -7.01
CA GLN A 134 -4.95 4.89 -6.83
C GLN A 134 -3.57 4.78 -7.47
N ASN A 135 -2.62 4.19 -6.74
CA ASN A 135 -1.35 3.76 -7.31
C ASN A 135 -1.53 2.43 -8.09
N SER A 136 -0.45 1.89 -8.64
CA SER A 136 -0.46 0.62 -9.40
C SER A 136 -0.98 -0.59 -8.62
N LEU A 137 -1.12 -0.51 -7.29
CA LEU A 137 -1.64 -1.56 -6.42
C LEU A 137 -3.09 -1.31 -5.98
N GLY A 138 -3.75 -0.27 -6.49
CA GLY A 138 -5.14 0.06 -6.12
C GLY A 138 -5.28 0.61 -4.69
N LEU A 139 -4.17 0.99 -4.03
CA LEU A 139 -4.17 1.50 -2.66
C LEU A 139 -4.00 3.03 -2.65
N PRO A 140 -4.54 3.75 -1.65
CA PRO A 140 -4.35 5.19 -1.52
C PRO A 140 -3.03 5.52 -0.83
N ILE A 141 -1.98 4.75 -1.13
CA ILE A 141 -0.66 4.98 -0.58
C ILE A 141 0.10 5.81 -1.61
N PRO A 142 0.49 7.06 -1.30
CA PRO A 142 1.25 7.87 -2.25
C PRO A 142 2.49 7.11 -2.75
N GLY A 143 2.79 7.19 -4.04
CA GLY A 143 3.94 6.50 -4.63
C GLY A 143 5.26 6.84 -3.94
N ALA A 144 5.39 8.05 -3.40
CA ALA A 144 6.52 8.48 -2.58
C ALA A 144 6.71 7.60 -1.32
N ILE A 145 5.62 7.26 -0.63
CA ILE A 145 5.66 6.38 0.55
C ILE A 145 6.09 4.97 0.16
N ILE A 146 5.56 4.44 -0.95
CA ILE A 146 5.99 3.13 -1.48
C ILE A 146 7.49 3.14 -1.82
N GLY A 147 7.96 4.22 -2.46
CA GLY A 147 9.38 4.43 -2.77
C GLY A 147 10.25 4.35 -1.52
N LEU A 148 9.89 5.07 -0.46
CA LEU A 148 10.62 5.07 0.82
C LEU A 148 10.60 3.70 1.52
N ILE A 149 9.45 3.01 1.52
CA ILE A 149 9.36 1.64 2.07
C ILE A 149 10.31 0.72 1.30
N ASN A 150 10.27 0.79 -0.03
CA ASN A 150 11.10 -0.04 -0.89
C ASN A 150 12.59 0.28 -0.72
N GLU A 151 12.96 1.56 -0.58
CA GLU A 151 14.33 2.01 -0.33
C GLU A 151 14.87 1.44 1.00
N LYS A 152 14.08 1.53 2.08
CA LYS A 152 14.44 0.94 3.38
C LYS A 152 14.64 -0.58 3.26
N ARG A 153 13.74 -1.27 2.56
CA ARG A 153 13.84 -2.71 2.31
C ARG A 153 15.11 -3.06 1.53
N THR A 154 15.37 -2.39 0.40
CA THR A 154 16.56 -2.67 -0.42
C THR A 154 17.84 -2.36 0.33
N THR A 155 17.87 -1.29 1.13
CA THR A 155 19.04 -0.91 1.93
C THR A 155 19.35 -1.96 3.00
N ALA A 156 18.33 -2.45 3.70
CA ALA A 156 18.50 -3.48 4.72
C ALA A 156 19.06 -4.78 4.11
N ILE A 157 18.49 -5.24 2.98
CA ILE A 157 18.97 -6.44 2.26
C ILE A 157 20.41 -6.23 1.76
N ALA A 158 20.70 -5.07 1.16
CA ALA A 158 22.03 -4.75 0.64
C ALA A 158 23.09 -4.79 1.74
N ASN A 159 22.78 -4.26 2.94
CA ASN A 159 23.69 -4.26 4.08
C ASN A 159 24.03 -5.70 4.53
N ILE A 160 23.04 -6.59 4.66
CA ILE A 160 23.28 -8.00 5.02
C ILE A 160 24.17 -8.67 3.96
N LEU A 161 23.84 -8.52 2.68
CA LEU A 161 24.64 -9.10 1.60
C LEU A 161 26.07 -8.54 1.58
N GLN A 162 26.24 -7.23 1.83
CA GLN A 162 27.55 -6.61 1.92
C GLN A 162 28.38 -7.18 3.07
N GLN A 163 27.80 -7.40 4.24
CA GLN A 163 28.49 -8.01 5.38
C GLN A 163 28.93 -9.45 5.10
N LEU A 164 28.06 -10.26 4.46
CA LEU A 164 28.38 -11.63 4.07
C LEU A 164 29.55 -11.70 3.09
N HIS A 165 29.50 -10.92 2.01
CA HIS A 165 30.55 -10.87 0.99
C HIS A 165 31.85 -10.27 1.56
N SER A 166 31.76 -9.23 2.39
CA SER A 166 32.93 -8.66 3.07
C SER A 166 33.60 -9.66 4.03
N LYS A 167 32.82 -10.55 4.67
CA LYS A 167 33.39 -11.62 5.49
C LYS A 167 34.14 -12.64 4.64
N LEU A 168 33.60 -13.05 3.49
CA LEU A 168 34.32 -13.93 2.55
C LEU A 168 35.66 -13.33 2.14
N ASP A 169 35.69 -12.05 1.78
CA ASP A 169 36.92 -11.35 1.38
C ASP A 169 37.95 -11.31 2.52
N ARG A 170 37.51 -11.08 3.76
CA ARG A 170 38.39 -11.10 4.93
C ARG A 170 38.98 -12.49 5.21
N LEU A 171 38.19 -13.55 5.01
CA LEU A 171 38.66 -14.92 5.17
C LEU A 171 39.68 -15.30 4.10
N LEU A 172 39.50 -14.85 2.85
CA LEU A 172 40.48 -15.06 1.78
C LEU A 172 41.84 -14.41 2.09
N ARG A 173 41.83 -13.22 2.68
CA ARG A 173 43.06 -12.50 3.05
C ARG A 173 43.76 -13.08 4.29
N SER A 174 43.17 -14.09 4.95
CA SER A 174 43.72 -14.77 6.15
C SER A 174 44.15 -13.82 7.28
N THR A 175 43.49 -12.67 7.45
CA THR A 175 43.92 -11.61 8.39
C THR A 175 43.44 -11.79 9.82
N SER A 176 42.69 -12.85 10.12
CA SER A 176 41.86 -12.91 11.34
C SER A 176 42.21 -14.04 12.31
N CYS A 177 42.73 -15.17 11.81
CA CYS A 177 43.11 -16.35 12.60
C CYS A 177 44.18 -17.16 11.81
N THR A 178 44.35 -18.45 12.10
CA THR A 178 45.28 -19.31 11.34
C THR A 178 44.80 -19.50 9.90
N PHE A 179 45.72 -19.94 9.03
CA PHE A 179 45.41 -20.28 7.65
C PHE A 179 44.31 -21.34 7.59
N GLU A 180 44.43 -22.41 8.38
CA GLU A 180 43.45 -23.51 8.44
C GLU A 180 42.07 -22.99 8.86
N CYS A 181 42.00 -22.16 9.90
CA CYS A 181 40.75 -21.54 10.30
C CYS A 181 40.15 -20.71 9.15
N SER A 182 40.97 -19.90 8.48
CA SER A 182 40.51 -19.02 7.40
C SER A 182 39.99 -19.83 6.21
N SER A 183 40.71 -20.87 5.79
CA SER A 183 40.32 -21.78 4.72
C SER A 183 39.04 -22.55 5.04
N MET A 184 38.94 -23.13 6.24
CA MET A 184 37.76 -23.90 6.66
C MET A 184 36.52 -23.02 6.78
N MET A 185 36.65 -21.84 7.39
CA MET A 185 35.56 -20.88 7.50
C MET A 185 35.12 -20.33 6.14
N TYR A 186 36.08 -20.06 5.24
CA TYR A 186 35.78 -19.63 3.87
C TYR A 186 35.00 -20.71 3.12
N GLY A 187 35.49 -21.95 3.15
CA GLY A 187 34.82 -23.09 2.51
C GLY A 187 33.40 -23.30 3.04
N ALA A 188 33.20 -23.24 4.35
CA ALA A 188 31.87 -23.36 4.94
C ALA A 188 30.96 -22.19 4.52
N LEU A 189 31.40 -20.94 4.67
CA LEU A 189 30.57 -19.77 4.35
C LEU A 189 30.23 -19.70 2.86
N SER A 190 31.19 -19.95 1.98
CA SER A 190 30.98 -20.00 0.54
C SER A 190 29.98 -21.09 0.15
N THR A 191 30.09 -22.29 0.73
CA THR A 191 29.13 -23.39 0.51
C THR A 191 27.72 -22.99 0.93
N ARG A 192 27.56 -22.39 2.12
CA ARG A 192 26.24 -21.94 2.61
C ARG A 192 25.65 -20.86 1.71
N LEU A 193 26.46 -19.87 1.29
CA LEU A 193 26.03 -18.82 0.38
C LEU A 193 25.66 -19.35 -1.01
N HIS A 194 26.41 -20.34 -1.52
CA HIS A 194 26.11 -20.98 -2.79
C HIS A 194 24.78 -21.73 -2.73
N SER A 195 24.58 -22.56 -1.71
CA SER A 195 23.32 -23.30 -1.51
C SER A 195 22.09 -22.39 -1.32
N SER A 196 22.31 -21.15 -0.87
CA SER A 196 21.25 -20.15 -0.69
C SER A 196 21.06 -19.25 -1.91
N GLY A 197 21.82 -19.43 -3.00
CA GLY A 197 21.77 -18.57 -4.18
C GLY A 197 22.29 -17.14 -3.96
N LEU A 198 23.14 -16.92 -2.95
CA LEU A 198 23.66 -15.61 -2.56
C LEU A 198 25.10 -15.35 -3.02
N LEU A 199 25.81 -16.39 -3.47
CA LEU A 199 27.22 -16.32 -3.84
C LEU A 199 27.42 -15.82 -5.28
N TYR A 200 26.83 -16.51 -6.25
CA TYR A 200 26.93 -16.17 -7.67
C TYR A 200 25.70 -16.64 -8.46
N PRO A 201 25.09 -15.81 -9.32
CA PRO A 201 25.35 -14.36 -9.43
C PRO A 201 24.97 -13.64 -8.14
N ARG A 202 25.72 -12.58 -7.80
CA ARG A 202 25.40 -11.79 -6.59
C ARG A 202 24.06 -11.09 -6.79
N PRO A 203 23.11 -11.19 -5.84
CA PRO A 203 21.85 -10.48 -5.95
C PRO A 203 22.06 -8.97 -6.10
N VAL A 204 21.29 -8.35 -7.00
CA VAL A 204 21.32 -6.91 -7.26
C VAL A 204 19.96 -6.28 -6.97
N ALA A 205 19.95 -5.00 -6.61
CA ALA A 205 18.71 -4.26 -6.37
C ALA A 205 17.81 -4.32 -7.63
N PRO A 206 16.49 -4.48 -7.47
CA PRO A 206 15.70 -4.36 -6.24
C PRO A 206 15.55 -5.67 -5.43
N PHE A 207 16.43 -6.66 -5.64
CA PHE A 207 16.45 -7.95 -4.92
C PHE A 207 15.12 -8.70 -5.02
N LEU A 208 14.61 -8.85 -6.24
CA LEU A 208 13.34 -9.56 -6.49
C LEU A 208 13.43 -11.00 -5.99
N GLY A 209 12.37 -11.47 -5.34
CA GLY A 209 12.30 -12.82 -4.75
C GLY A 209 13.01 -12.97 -3.39
N ILE A 210 13.73 -11.95 -2.92
CA ILE A 210 14.42 -11.97 -1.63
C ILE A 210 13.63 -11.13 -0.61
N SER A 211 13.07 -11.82 0.38
CA SER A 211 12.51 -11.16 1.57
C SER A 211 13.62 -10.92 2.60
N HIS A 212 13.60 -9.74 3.25
CA HIS A 212 14.50 -9.43 4.35
C HIS A 212 14.42 -10.49 5.47
N GLU A 213 13.21 -10.86 5.86
CA GLU A 213 12.99 -11.85 6.92
C GLU A 213 13.55 -13.22 6.54
N LYS A 214 13.25 -13.70 5.32
CA LYS A 214 13.78 -14.99 4.84
C LYS A 214 15.31 -14.97 4.79
N LEU A 215 15.91 -13.87 4.33
CA LEU A 215 17.35 -13.71 4.28
C LEU A 215 17.96 -13.77 5.69
N VAL A 216 17.39 -13.03 6.65
CA VAL A 216 17.84 -13.07 8.06
C VAL A 216 17.77 -14.49 8.62
N GLN A 217 16.64 -15.18 8.43
CA GLN A 217 16.47 -16.57 8.90
C GLN A 217 17.47 -17.52 8.25
N GLN A 218 17.71 -17.39 6.93
CA GLN A 218 18.70 -18.18 6.23
C GLN A 218 20.11 -17.97 6.80
N VAL A 219 20.53 -16.72 7.02
CA VAL A 219 21.87 -16.44 7.58
C VAL A 219 21.99 -16.94 9.02
N LEU A 220 20.94 -16.81 9.83
CA LEU A 220 20.94 -17.34 11.20
C LEU A 220 21.03 -18.87 11.26
N SER A 221 20.55 -19.56 10.22
CA SER A 221 20.66 -21.01 10.10
C SER A 221 22.05 -21.51 9.69
N PHE A 222 22.99 -20.62 9.36
CA PHE A 222 24.33 -21.03 8.95
C PHE A 222 25.12 -21.58 10.13
N GLU A 223 25.36 -22.89 10.09
CA GLU A 223 26.19 -23.55 11.08
C GLU A 223 27.68 -23.43 10.71
N PRO A 224 28.54 -22.99 11.65
CA PRO A 224 29.99 -22.98 11.45
C PRO A 224 30.55 -24.42 11.49
N PRO A 225 31.65 -24.69 10.76
CA PRO A 225 32.31 -25.98 10.82
C PRO A 225 32.92 -26.23 12.20
N LYS A 226 33.02 -27.49 12.60
CA LYS A 226 33.74 -27.92 13.79
C LYS A 226 34.96 -28.72 13.35
N TRP A 227 36.14 -28.35 13.84
CA TRP A 227 37.38 -29.04 13.56
C TRP A 227 38.29 -29.00 14.78
N TRP A 228 39.29 -29.88 14.79
CA TRP A 228 40.26 -29.99 15.88
C TRP A 228 41.64 -29.66 15.33
N SER A 229 42.41 -28.89 16.11
CA SER A 229 43.85 -28.78 15.90
C SER A 229 44.52 -30.11 16.27
N ALA A 230 45.75 -30.34 15.81
CA ALA A 230 46.52 -31.53 16.18
C ALA A 230 46.46 -31.75 17.72
N PRO A 231 46.11 -32.97 18.17
CA PRO A 231 45.83 -33.21 19.58
C PRO A 231 47.10 -32.98 20.40
N THR A 232 47.04 -32.02 21.33
CA THR A 232 47.98 -32.02 22.46
C THR A 232 47.43 -32.98 23.52
N MET A 233 48.28 -33.58 24.35
CA MET A 233 47.86 -34.53 25.39
C MET A 233 46.80 -33.97 26.37
N TYR A 234 46.50 -32.67 26.33
CA TYR A 234 45.64 -31.97 27.29
C TYR A 234 44.47 -31.19 26.67
N ASP A 235 44.37 -31.06 25.35
CA ASP A 235 43.29 -30.30 24.72
C ASP A 235 42.62 -31.07 23.56
N ASN A 236 41.40 -31.52 23.81
CA ASN A 236 40.52 -32.16 22.83
C ASN A 236 39.30 -31.28 22.50
N ARG A 237 39.39 -29.97 22.73
CA ARG A 237 38.30 -29.05 22.41
C ARG A 237 38.31 -28.70 20.93
N PRO A 238 37.14 -28.55 20.29
CA PRO A 238 37.09 -28.04 18.93
C PRO A 238 37.65 -26.63 18.89
N HIS A 239 38.29 -26.27 17.77
CA HIS A 239 38.84 -24.94 17.57
C HIS A 239 37.78 -23.87 17.82
N GLY A 240 38.09 -22.92 18.69
CA GLY A 240 37.24 -21.78 19.01
C GLY A 240 38.00 -20.47 18.86
N CYS A 241 37.48 -19.54 18.07
CA CYS A 241 37.97 -18.17 18.00
C CYS A 241 36.81 -17.20 17.75
N SER A 242 37.04 -15.89 17.89
CA SER A 242 36.03 -14.85 17.61
C SER A 242 35.52 -14.87 16.16
N TRP A 243 36.21 -15.58 15.27
CA TRP A 243 35.89 -15.70 13.85
C TRP A 243 35.27 -17.03 13.46
N SER A 244 35.23 -18.03 14.35
CA SER A 244 34.66 -19.36 14.10
C SER A 244 33.14 -19.42 14.31
N SER A 245 32.46 -18.28 14.18
CA SER A 245 31.01 -18.14 14.34
C SER A 245 30.43 -17.22 13.27
N PHE A 246 29.26 -17.60 12.76
CA PHE A 246 28.47 -16.80 11.82
C PHE A 246 27.42 -15.91 12.51
N LYS A 247 27.17 -16.10 13.81
CA LYS A 247 26.18 -15.31 14.57
C LYS A 247 26.39 -13.78 14.46
N PRO A 248 27.63 -13.25 14.48
CA PRO A 248 27.85 -11.81 14.35
C PRO A 248 27.52 -11.24 12.95
N LEU A 249 27.33 -12.08 11.91
CA LEU A 249 27.08 -11.61 10.53
C LEU A 249 25.71 -10.94 10.35
N VAL A 250 24.79 -11.22 11.27
CA VAL A 250 23.47 -10.59 11.31
C VAL A 250 23.46 -9.44 12.33
N GLY A 251 24.39 -9.41 13.29
CA GLY A 251 24.50 -8.35 14.30
C GLY A 251 23.18 -8.09 15.04
N ASN A 252 22.91 -6.81 15.31
CA ASN A 252 21.63 -6.28 15.80
C ASN A 252 20.56 -6.15 14.69
N ALA A 253 20.68 -6.84 13.56
CA ALA A 253 19.62 -6.83 12.55
C ALA A 253 18.40 -7.55 13.13
N ASN A 254 17.58 -6.76 13.84
CA ASN A 254 16.24 -7.14 14.22
C ASN A 254 15.55 -7.66 12.96
N THR A 255 14.74 -8.71 13.13
CA THR A 255 13.83 -9.21 12.10
C THR A 255 12.93 -8.10 11.54
N VAL A 256 12.80 -6.99 12.29
CA VAL A 256 12.02 -5.80 11.98
C VAL A 256 12.91 -4.68 11.44
N ILE A 257 12.67 -4.28 10.19
CA ILE A 257 13.18 -3.04 9.62
C ILE A 257 12.48 -1.88 10.33
N SER A 258 13.24 -0.90 10.83
CA SER A 258 12.65 0.28 11.46
C SER A 258 11.60 0.92 10.55
N GLY A 259 10.44 1.20 11.13
CA GLY A 259 9.32 1.82 10.45
C GLY A 259 9.65 3.21 9.92
N LEU A 260 8.74 3.69 9.09
CA LEU A 260 8.77 5.03 8.53
C LEU A 260 8.40 6.07 9.61
N ASP A 261 9.20 7.14 9.70
CA ASP A 261 8.92 8.25 10.60
C ASP A 261 7.85 9.16 9.99
N LEU A 262 6.59 8.97 10.42
CA LEU A 262 5.42 9.68 9.90
C LEU A 262 5.52 11.20 10.08
N SER A 263 6.24 11.68 11.10
CA SER A 263 6.41 13.12 11.34
C SER A 263 7.17 13.82 10.21
N LYS A 264 8.02 13.08 9.48
CA LYS A 264 8.80 13.58 8.34
C LYS A 264 8.07 13.42 7.00
N MET A 265 6.85 12.88 6.99
CA MET A 265 6.11 12.53 5.76
C MET A 265 5.09 13.58 5.34
N GLY A 266 4.56 14.38 6.28
CA GLY A 266 3.67 15.50 5.96
C GLY A 266 4.29 16.51 4.98
N THR A 267 5.62 16.63 4.97
CA THR A 267 6.39 17.49 4.06
C THR A 267 6.59 16.92 2.66
N LEU A 268 6.38 15.62 2.43
CA LEU A 268 6.55 14.99 1.11
C LEU A 268 5.26 14.98 0.30
N CYS A 269 4.10 14.81 0.96
CA CYS A 269 2.80 14.92 0.30
C CYS A 269 2.47 16.36 -0.12
N THR A 270 3.04 17.37 0.54
CA THR A 270 2.86 18.79 0.22
C THR A 270 3.79 19.30 -0.89
N LYS A 271 4.92 18.62 -1.15
CA LYS A 271 5.92 19.05 -2.14
C LYS A 271 5.62 18.67 -3.60
N ASN A 272 4.63 17.82 -3.88
CA ASN A 272 4.22 17.53 -5.26
C ASN A 272 3.40 18.65 -5.92
N LYS A 273 3.28 19.83 -5.31
CA LYS A 273 2.58 21.00 -5.88
C LYS A 273 3.46 21.93 -6.73
N THR A 274 4.77 21.69 -6.90
CA THR A 274 5.66 22.68 -7.54
C THR A 274 6.55 22.21 -8.69
N ASP A 275 6.50 20.96 -9.16
CA ASP A 275 7.34 20.51 -10.28
C ASP A 275 6.55 20.23 -11.57
N THR A 276 5.74 21.19 -12.02
CA THR A 276 5.17 21.16 -13.39
C THR A 276 5.06 22.55 -14.04
N LEU A 277 5.93 23.48 -13.67
CA LEU A 277 6.12 24.71 -14.44
C LEU A 277 7.62 24.98 -14.55
N VAL A 278 8.16 24.68 -15.73
CA VAL A 278 9.17 25.40 -16.52
C VAL A 278 9.84 24.36 -17.42
N ALA A 279 9.23 24.17 -18.59
CA ALA A 279 9.89 23.78 -19.82
C ALA A 279 9.01 24.31 -20.96
N SER A 280 9.10 25.63 -21.15
CA SER A 280 8.80 26.31 -22.41
C SER A 280 10.13 26.79 -22.97
#